data_AF-A0A1Q6DKN7-F1
#
_entry.id   AF-A0A1Q6DKN7-F1
#
_cell.length_a   1.000
_cell.length_b   1.000
_cell.length_c   1.000
_cell.angle_alpha   90.00
_cell.angle_beta   90.00
_cell.angle_gamma   90.00
#
_symmetry.space_group_name_H-M   'P 1'
#
loop_
_entity.id
_entity.type
_entity.pdbx_description
1 polymer ?
#
loop_
_entity_poly.entity_id
_entity_poly.type
_entity_poly.pdbx_seq_one_letter_code
_entity_poly.pdbx_strand_id
1 'polypeptide(L)'
;MKPPISRRKSVTLILALAASPLVFSTVASAKVSGACANCHTMHNSQDGSPLVHSGAGVGWTADGTLAGGSTSTAPVQSLLIADCVGCHSSTTDQTIVDLGSSKIPIVFNTTADYPTKALAGGNFQKVAKGQEFHGYGHNVYGITTQDIKLTEAPGNTRCSGVTSSCHKTLAAAPNGENYYRGGCRGCHYNVYHHEDNDHYRFLNSHDEPQGAYVTGIEHEAWEHPDQTSVSEHNFYKGYDKTTVPGKGQGGDGVVLKTSHSISSYCAGCHNAFHNNDGTGTSVWLRHPTDIALPTTGEYAQYNPVTSYEIQSPVAWIDPSTPQRQEAIVMCLSCHRVHGSEHADILRWDYSKMIAADAGDAEGTGCFVCHTTKDD
;
A
#
# COMPACT_ATOMS: atom_id res chain seq x y z
N MET A 1 -17.60 57.77 -74.82
CA MET A 1 -18.44 57.87 -73.61
C MET A 1 -18.70 56.48 -73.03
N LYS A 2 -17.97 56.14 -71.96
CA LYS A 2 -18.26 55.15 -70.90
C LYS A 2 -17.27 55.48 -69.75
N PRO A 3 -17.69 55.41 -68.47
CA PRO A 3 -17.09 56.17 -67.37
C PRO A 3 -15.84 55.50 -66.75
N PRO A 4 -15.08 56.21 -65.88
CA PRO A 4 -13.80 55.74 -65.35
C PRO A 4 -13.99 54.83 -64.12
N ILE A 5 -13.20 53.76 -64.03
CA ILE A 5 -13.15 52.91 -62.83
C ILE A 5 -11.96 53.35 -61.96
N SER A 6 -12.33 53.89 -60.80
CA SER A 6 -11.48 54.32 -59.70
C SER A 6 -10.71 53.14 -59.08
N ARG A 7 -9.37 53.25 -59.02
CA ARG A 7 -8.51 52.38 -58.20
C ARG A 7 -8.56 52.87 -56.75
N ARG A 8 -9.36 52.21 -55.90
CA ARG A 8 -9.24 52.34 -54.44
C ARG A 8 -8.04 51.53 -53.96
N LYS A 9 -7.06 52.22 -53.37
CA LYS A 9 -5.96 51.65 -52.60
C LYS A 9 -6.56 50.97 -51.37
N SER A 10 -6.51 49.64 -51.31
CA SER A 10 -6.81 48.90 -50.08
C SER A 10 -5.50 48.65 -49.36
N VAL A 11 -5.37 49.28 -48.20
CA VAL A 11 -4.29 49.11 -47.23
C VAL A 11 -4.43 47.70 -46.66
N THR A 12 -3.53 46.79 -47.02
CA THR A 12 -3.44 45.47 -46.37
C THR A 12 -2.76 45.68 -45.02
N LEU A 13 -3.57 45.62 -43.97
CA LEU A 13 -3.16 45.64 -42.57
C LEU A 13 -2.25 44.44 -42.31
N ILE A 14 -0.99 44.71 -41.94
CA ILE A 14 -0.04 43.69 -41.46
C ILE A 14 -0.58 43.18 -40.12
N LEU A 15 -1.10 41.95 -40.10
CA LEU A 15 -1.45 41.25 -38.88
C LEU A 15 -0.14 40.92 -38.17
N ALA A 16 0.20 41.69 -37.13
CA ALA A 16 1.29 41.37 -36.23
C ALA A 16 1.01 40.01 -35.58
N LEU A 17 1.95 39.07 -35.76
CA LEU A 17 2.01 37.81 -35.03
C LEU A 17 2.03 38.13 -33.52
N ALA A 18 0.87 38.08 -32.88
CA ALA A 18 0.79 37.92 -31.44
C ALA A 18 1.24 36.49 -31.15
N ALA A 19 2.52 36.34 -30.77
CA ALA A 19 3.05 35.11 -30.21
C ALA A 19 2.22 34.76 -28.98
N SER A 20 1.27 33.85 -29.17
CA SER A 20 0.48 33.27 -28.08
C SER A 20 1.41 32.43 -27.22
N PRO A 21 1.60 32.72 -25.92
CA PRO A 21 2.24 31.79 -25.01
C PRO A 21 1.21 30.71 -24.69
N LEU A 22 0.88 29.88 -25.68
CA LEU A 22 0.06 28.70 -25.51
C LEU A 22 0.92 27.62 -24.88
N VAL A 23 1.01 27.74 -23.55
CA VAL A 23 0.94 26.67 -22.57
C VAL A 23 1.73 25.42 -22.97
N PHE A 24 2.98 25.36 -22.52
CA PHE A 24 3.58 24.07 -22.17
C PHE A 24 2.72 23.47 -21.05
N SER A 25 1.63 22.81 -21.41
CA SER A 25 0.94 21.91 -20.49
C SER A 25 1.89 20.75 -20.26
N THR A 26 2.69 20.82 -19.20
CA THR A 26 3.25 19.63 -18.60
C THR A 26 2.06 18.73 -18.32
N VAL A 27 1.89 17.67 -19.10
CA VAL A 27 0.91 16.63 -18.81
C VAL A 27 1.29 16.08 -17.44
N ALA A 28 0.55 16.49 -16.40
CA ALA A 28 0.64 15.86 -15.10
C ALA A 28 0.14 14.44 -15.30
N SER A 29 1.07 13.48 -15.40
CA SER A 29 0.73 12.07 -15.51
C SER A 29 0.32 11.59 -14.13
N ALA A 30 -0.98 11.40 -13.93
CA ALA A 30 -1.49 10.61 -12.81
C ALA A 30 -1.77 9.20 -13.30
N LYS A 31 -1.50 8.21 -12.44
CA LYS A 31 -2.05 6.85 -12.59
C LYS A 31 -3.56 6.83 -12.36
N VAL A 32 -4.08 7.79 -11.59
CA VAL A 32 -5.51 8.02 -11.43
C VAL A 32 -6.09 8.55 -12.74
N SER A 33 -7.11 7.85 -13.23
CA SER A 33 -7.86 8.21 -14.43
C SER A 33 -9.30 8.63 -14.07
N GLY A 34 -10.00 9.23 -15.03
CA GLY A 34 -11.39 9.65 -14.89
C GLY A 34 -11.56 11.11 -14.49
N ALA A 35 -12.78 11.45 -14.05
CA ALA A 35 -13.16 12.84 -13.82
C ALA A 35 -12.54 13.35 -12.51
N CYS A 36 -11.83 14.49 -12.56
CA CYS A 36 -11.24 15.10 -11.35
C CYS A 36 -12.29 15.36 -10.26
N ALA A 37 -13.53 15.66 -10.67
CA ALA A 37 -14.66 15.91 -9.78
C ALA A 37 -15.05 14.71 -8.90
N ASN A 38 -14.61 13.50 -9.25
CA ASN A 38 -14.82 12.31 -8.42
C ASN A 38 -14.06 12.39 -7.08
N CYS A 39 -12.95 13.15 -7.03
CA CYS A 39 -12.12 13.27 -5.84
C CYS A 39 -11.95 14.72 -5.37
N HIS A 40 -12.16 15.69 -6.26
CA HIS A 40 -11.90 17.10 -6.01
C HIS A 40 -13.15 17.97 -6.11
N THR A 41 -13.20 19.02 -5.31
CA THR A 41 -14.18 20.09 -5.42
C THR A 41 -13.52 21.46 -5.41
N MET A 42 -13.82 22.29 -6.40
CA MET A 42 -13.24 23.64 -6.51
C MET A 42 -13.93 24.65 -5.60
N HIS A 43 -15.22 24.45 -5.35
CA HIS A 43 -16.05 25.42 -4.63
C HIS A 43 -16.73 24.83 -3.39
N ASN A 44 -16.46 23.56 -3.07
CA ASN A 44 -17.11 22.83 -1.98
C ASN A 44 -18.63 23.06 -1.95
N SER A 45 -19.25 23.03 -3.14
CA SER A 45 -20.68 23.27 -3.32
C SER A 45 -21.14 22.61 -4.60
N GLN A 46 -22.15 21.76 -4.48
CA GLN A 46 -22.90 21.19 -5.59
C GLN A 46 -24.37 21.14 -5.20
N ASP A 47 -25.23 21.64 -6.08
CA ASP A 47 -26.68 21.76 -5.85
C ASP A 47 -27.04 22.47 -4.52
N GLY A 48 -26.20 23.43 -4.12
CA GLY A 48 -26.39 24.22 -2.90
C GLY A 48 -25.95 23.52 -1.60
N SER A 49 -25.41 22.31 -1.68
CA SER A 49 -24.91 21.54 -0.53
C SER A 49 -23.38 21.45 -0.53
N PRO A 50 -22.72 21.45 0.64
CA PRO A 50 -21.29 21.17 0.73
C PRO A 50 -20.95 19.77 0.21
N LEU A 51 -19.81 19.64 -0.46
CA LEU A 51 -19.31 18.37 -1.01
C LEU A 51 -18.25 17.70 -0.11
N VAL A 52 -17.64 18.44 0.79
CA VAL A 52 -16.60 17.92 1.66
C VAL A 52 -17.20 17.14 2.81
N HIS A 53 -16.78 15.88 2.97
CA HIS A 53 -17.06 15.02 4.12
C HIS A 53 -15.81 14.85 4.98
N SER A 54 -15.97 14.91 6.30
CA SER A 54 -14.88 14.66 7.25
C SER A 54 -15.34 13.92 8.50
N GLY A 55 -14.39 13.30 9.20
CA GLY A 55 -14.63 12.59 10.45
C GLY A 55 -14.88 11.10 10.27
N ALA A 56 -15.23 10.43 11.37
CA ALA A 56 -15.40 8.99 11.40
C ALA A 56 -16.63 8.54 10.59
N GLY A 57 -16.50 7.40 9.90
CA GLY A 57 -17.58 6.77 9.14
C GLY A 57 -17.84 7.38 7.77
N VAL A 58 -16.99 8.32 7.30
CA VAL A 58 -17.02 8.75 5.89
C VAL A 58 -16.63 7.57 5.00
N GLY A 59 -17.39 7.35 3.93
CA GLY A 59 -17.06 6.33 2.94
C GLY A 59 -18.06 6.28 1.80
N TRP A 60 -17.68 5.57 0.73
CA TRP A 60 -18.53 5.37 -0.44
C TRP A 60 -19.71 4.47 -0.12
N THR A 61 -20.87 4.78 -0.68
CA THR A 61 -22.06 3.93 -0.63
C THR A 61 -22.28 3.19 -1.95
N ALA A 62 -23.26 2.29 -1.99
CA ALA A 62 -23.53 1.44 -3.15
C ALA A 62 -23.87 2.22 -4.44
N ASP A 63 -24.37 3.45 -4.32
CA ASP A 63 -24.74 4.29 -5.47
C ASP A 63 -23.58 5.18 -5.97
N GLY A 64 -22.38 5.02 -5.42
CA GLY A 64 -21.21 5.81 -5.78
C GLY A 64 -21.17 7.21 -5.16
N THR A 65 -22.05 7.51 -4.20
CA THR A 65 -21.98 8.74 -3.41
C THR A 65 -21.09 8.57 -2.17
N LEU A 66 -20.43 9.66 -1.77
CA LEU A 66 -19.71 9.71 -0.50
C LEU A 66 -20.69 10.12 0.61
N ALA A 67 -20.75 9.36 1.69
CA ALA A 67 -21.64 9.62 2.81
C ALA A 67 -20.96 9.39 4.16
N GLY A 68 -21.67 9.70 5.24
CA GLY A 68 -21.15 9.58 6.61
C GLY A 68 -20.33 10.80 7.04
N GLY A 69 -19.82 10.73 8.27
CA GLY A 69 -19.13 11.85 8.93
C GLY A 69 -19.99 13.10 9.05
N SER A 70 -19.34 14.26 9.02
CA SER A 70 -19.96 15.58 8.96
C SER A 70 -19.60 16.28 7.66
N THR A 71 -20.56 17.01 7.09
CA THR A 71 -20.27 17.93 5.99
C THR A 71 -19.48 19.13 6.51
N SER A 72 -18.42 19.51 5.82
CA SER A 72 -17.59 20.65 6.17
C SER A 72 -17.72 21.75 5.12
N THR A 73 -17.80 23.00 5.56
CA THR A 73 -17.66 24.17 4.66
C THR A 73 -16.20 24.58 4.47
N ALA A 74 -15.28 24.08 5.30
CA ALA A 74 -13.85 24.30 5.16
C ALA A 74 -13.26 23.38 4.08
N PRO A 75 -12.33 23.88 3.25
CA PRO A 75 -11.65 23.07 2.24
C PRO A 75 -10.73 22.02 2.89
N VAL A 76 -10.64 20.85 2.28
CA VAL A 76 -9.60 19.85 2.60
C VAL A 76 -8.34 20.19 1.80
N GLN A 77 -7.19 19.77 2.31
CA GLN A 77 -5.91 19.90 1.60
C GLN A 77 -6.04 19.35 0.16
N SER A 78 -5.49 20.09 -0.81
CA SER A 78 -5.53 19.74 -2.24
C SER A 78 -6.95 19.70 -2.84
N LEU A 79 -7.90 20.45 -2.27
CA LEU A 79 -9.27 20.56 -2.77
C LEU A 79 -10.00 19.21 -2.83
N LEU A 80 -9.64 18.28 -1.97
CA LEU A 80 -10.28 16.96 -1.92
C LEU A 80 -11.68 17.04 -1.30
N ILE A 81 -12.56 16.11 -1.69
CA ILE A 81 -13.89 15.94 -1.08
C ILE A 81 -13.85 15.20 0.26
N ALA A 82 -12.76 14.49 0.57
CA ALA A 82 -12.51 13.89 1.87
C ALA A 82 -11.01 13.64 2.07
N ASP A 83 -10.61 13.20 3.26
CA ASP A 83 -9.25 12.76 3.52
C ASP A 83 -8.96 11.35 2.99
N CYS A 84 -7.75 10.84 3.24
CA CYS A 84 -7.35 9.50 2.81
C CYS A 84 -8.30 8.42 3.30
N VAL A 85 -8.76 8.51 4.56
CA VAL A 85 -9.64 7.50 5.14
C VAL A 85 -11.00 7.59 4.47
N GLY A 86 -11.59 8.78 4.36
CA GLY A 86 -12.91 8.95 3.74
C GLY A 86 -12.95 8.45 2.29
N CYS A 87 -11.97 8.82 1.47
CA CYS A 87 -11.91 8.38 0.06
C CYS A 87 -11.60 6.89 -0.10
N HIS A 88 -10.88 6.26 0.83
CA HIS A 88 -10.51 4.84 0.75
C HIS A 88 -11.32 3.94 1.70
N SER A 89 -12.53 4.40 2.05
CA SER A 89 -13.50 3.64 2.85
C SER A 89 -14.79 3.38 2.11
N SER A 90 -15.48 2.29 2.45
CA SER A 90 -16.83 1.99 1.96
C SER A 90 -17.76 1.56 3.09
N THR A 91 -19.03 1.97 2.98
CA THR A 91 -20.12 1.51 3.83
C THR A 91 -20.73 0.18 3.38
N THR A 92 -20.26 -0.33 2.24
CA THR A 92 -20.65 -1.61 1.64
C THR A 92 -19.51 -2.61 1.77
N ASP A 93 -19.69 -3.84 1.27
CA ASP A 93 -18.64 -4.86 1.20
C ASP A 93 -17.67 -4.68 0.02
N GLN A 94 -17.88 -3.67 -0.83
CA GLN A 94 -17.06 -3.41 -2.00
C GLN A 94 -15.64 -3.00 -1.60
N THR A 95 -14.65 -3.69 -2.17
CA THR A 95 -13.22 -3.41 -1.94
C THR A 95 -12.58 -2.62 -3.09
N ILE A 96 -13.34 -2.40 -4.17
CA ILE A 96 -13.04 -1.46 -5.26
C ILE A 96 -14.33 -0.70 -5.55
N VAL A 97 -14.24 0.63 -5.64
CA VAL A 97 -15.35 1.50 -6.07
C VAL A 97 -15.03 2.06 -7.44
N ASP A 98 -15.93 1.82 -8.40
CA ASP A 98 -15.84 2.36 -9.75
C ASP A 98 -16.70 3.61 -9.90
N LEU A 99 -16.08 4.76 -10.22
CA LEU A 99 -16.75 6.03 -10.52
C LEU A 99 -16.46 6.44 -11.96
N GLY A 100 -17.23 5.87 -12.89
CA GLY A 100 -16.95 5.98 -14.32
C GLY A 100 -15.66 5.23 -14.66
N SER A 101 -14.62 5.92 -15.10
CA SER A 101 -13.30 5.32 -15.34
C SER A 101 -12.34 5.41 -14.14
N SER A 102 -12.72 6.12 -13.07
CA SER A 102 -11.93 6.14 -11.84
C SER A 102 -12.16 4.86 -11.04
N LYS A 103 -11.08 4.18 -10.65
CA LYS A 103 -11.11 3.03 -9.74
C LYS A 103 -10.49 3.41 -8.41
N ILE A 104 -11.19 3.15 -7.31
CA ILE A 104 -10.75 3.51 -5.96
C ILE A 104 -10.58 2.24 -5.14
N PRO A 105 -9.35 1.87 -4.72
CA PRO A 105 -9.16 0.74 -3.82
C PRO A 105 -9.64 1.09 -2.42
N ILE A 106 -10.44 0.21 -1.81
CA ILE A 106 -10.99 0.39 -0.48
C ILE A 106 -10.19 -0.47 0.50
N VAL A 107 -9.63 0.18 1.51
CA VAL A 107 -8.82 -0.45 2.55
C VAL A 107 -9.52 -0.44 3.90
N PHE A 108 -10.70 0.20 4.01
CA PHE A 108 -11.52 0.19 5.20
C PHE A 108 -13.01 0.06 4.86
N ASN A 109 -13.58 -1.13 5.08
CA ASN A 109 -15.02 -1.31 5.01
C ASN A 109 -15.60 -1.12 6.42
N THR A 110 -16.71 -0.38 6.52
CA THR A 110 -17.43 -0.16 7.80
C THR A 110 -18.58 -1.15 8.00
N THR A 111 -18.61 -2.23 7.19
CA THR A 111 -19.54 -3.34 7.31
C THR A 111 -19.38 -4.10 8.63
N ALA A 112 -20.39 -4.90 8.98
CA ALA A 112 -20.35 -5.72 10.20
C ALA A 112 -19.25 -6.78 10.14
N ASP A 113 -19.06 -7.42 8.98
CA ASP A 113 -18.09 -8.50 8.78
C ASP A 113 -16.89 -8.05 7.96
N TYR A 114 -15.79 -8.80 8.09
CA TYR A 114 -14.59 -8.57 7.30
C TYR A 114 -14.91 -8.83 5.82
N PRO A 115 -14.46 -7.96 4.89
CA PRO A 115 -14.81 -8.13 3.48
C PRO A 115 -14.19 -9.40 2.91
N THR A 116 -15.03 -10.24 2.30
CA THR A 116 -14.60 -11.52 1.69
C THR A 116 -13.66 -11.33 0.51
N LYS A 117 -13.62 -10.12 -0.07
CA LYS A 117 -12.80 -9.74 -1.22
C LYS A 117 -11.74 -8.70 -0.88
N ALA A 118 -11.17 -8.77 0.31
CA ALA A 118 -10.09 -7.87 0.73
C ALA A 118 -8.92 -7.88 -0.27
N LEU A 119 -8.42 -6.70 -0.63
CA LEU A 119 -7.26 -6.52 -1.53
C LEU A 119 -5.97 -7.07 -0.91
N ALA A 120 -4.88 -7.09 -1.69
CA ALA A 120 -3.55 -7.55 -1.28
C ALA A 120 -3.11 -7.12 0.13
N GLY A 121 -3.27 -5.82 0.43
CA GLY A 121 -2.88 -5.22 1.71
C GLY A 121 -3.79 -5.61 2.88
N GLY A 122 -4.94 -6.21 2.62
CA GLY A 122 -5.98 -6.45 3.62
C GLY A 122 -6.83 -5.21 3.89
N ASN A 123 -7.55 -5.24 5.01
CA ASN A 123 -8.57 -4.26 5.35
C ASN A 123 -8.57 -3.91 6.83
N PHE A 124 -8.79 -2.64 7.16
CA PHE A 124 -8.82 -2.15 8.53
C PHE A 124 -10.12 -2.49 9.29
N GLN A 125 -11.11 -3.10 8.65
CA GLN A 125 -12.42 -3.40 9.24
C GLN A 125 -12.31 -4.09 10.60
N LYS A 126 -11.45 -5.11 10.73
CA LYS A 126 -11.31 -5.89 11.96
C LYS A 126 -10.71 -5.07 13.09
N VAL A 127 -9.59 -4.38 12.83
CA VAL A 127 -8.88 -3.56 13.82
C VAL A 127 -9.74 -2.37 14.29
N ALA A 128 -10.63 -1.86 13.43
CA ALA A 128 -11.56 -0.78 13.73
C ALA A 128 -12.66 -1.14 14.76
N LYS A 129 -12.86 -2.43 15.08
CA LYS A 129 -13.91 -2.88 16.02
C LYS A 129 -13.62 -2.57 17.49
N GLY A 130 -12.42 -2.13 17.82
CA GLY A 130 -12.07 -1.67 19.16
C GLY A 130 -10.81 -2.33 19.73
N GLN A 131 -10.51 -2.02 20.99
CA GLN A 131 -9.24 -2.37 21.64
C GLN A 131 -8.95 -3.88 21.70
N GLU A 132 -9.99 -4.70 21.76
CA GLU A 132 -9.84 -6.17 21.74
C GLU A 132 -9.31 -6.70 20.40
N PHE A 133 -9.48 -5.93 19.31
CA PHE A 133 -9.06 -6.27 17.96
C PHE A 133 -7.81 -5.52 17.48
N HIS A 134 -7.12 -4.78 18.35
CA HIS A 134 -5.89 -4.07 17.95
C HIS A 134 -4.79 -4.99 17.39
N GLY A 135 -4.76 -6.26 17.78
CA GLY A 135 -3.83 -7.26 17.21
C GLY A 135 -4.16 -7.72 15.78
N TYR A 136 -5.20 -7.18 15.14
CA TYR A 136 -5.67 -7.61 13.81
C TYR A 136 -5.28 -6.65 12.68
N GLY A 137 -4.58 -5.55 12.98
CA GLY A 137 -4.11 -4.60 11.97
C GLY A 137 -3.28 -3.48 12.56
N HIS A 138 -2.75 -2.60 11.70
CA HIS A 138 -2.11 -1.37 12.17
C HIS A 138 -3.18 -0.35 12.60
N ASN A 139 -3.05 0.19 13.81
CA ASN A 139 -3.91 1.29 14.28
C ASN A 139 -3.56 2.60 13.56
N VAL A 140 -4.51 3.15 12.80
CA VAL A 140 -4.33 4.32 11.92
C VAL A 140 -5.26 5.47 12.32
N TYR A 141 -4.73 6.71 12.30
CA TYR A 141 -5.49 7.92 12.61
C TYR A 141 -6.67 8.08 11.64
N GLY A 142 -7.84 8.40 12.18
CA GLY A 142 -9.09 8.48 11.42
C GLY A 142 -9.86 7.15 11.32
N ILE A 143 -9.23 6.02 11.71
CA ILE A 143 -9.87 4.69 11.73
C ILE A 143 -9.96 4.15 13.16
N THR A 144 -8.85 4.15 13.89
CA THR A 144 -8.73 3.54 15.22
C THR A 144 -8.07 4.47 16.22
N THR A 145 -8.31 4.26 17.51
CA THR A 145 -7.48 4.82 18.58
C THR A 145 -6.10 4.14 18.63
N GLN A 146 -5.14 4.75 19.34
CA GLN A 146 -3.82 4.16 19.57
C GLN A 146 -3.91 2.83 20.31
N ASP A 147 -3.01 1.90 19.97
CA ASP A 147 -2.86 0.67 20.73
C ASP A 147 -2.23 0.91 22.11
N ILE A 148 -2.88 0.36 23.13
CA ILE A 148 -2.46 0.44 24.52
C ILE A 148 -1.54 -0.72 24.91
N LYS A 149 -1.49 -1.80 24.12
CA LYS A 149 -0.61 -2.94 24.34
C LYS A 149 0.72 -2.74 23.62
N LEU A 150 0.69 -2.48 22.32
CA LEU A 150 1.87 -2.13 21.52
C LEU A 150 1.93 -0.61 21.33
N THR A 151 2.50 0.07 22.31
CA THR A 151 2.60 1.55 22.30
C THR A 151 3.62 2.08 21.30
N GLU A 152 4.42 1.20 20.71
CA GLU A 152 5.35 1.45 19.61
C GLU A 152 5.45 0.22 18.70
N ALA A 153 6.01 0.41 17.50
CA ALA A 153 6.27 -0.69 16.58
C ALA A 153 7.15 -1.75 17.28
N PRO A 154 6.70 -3.01 17.40
CA PRO A 154 7.48 -4.03 18.04
C PRO A 154 8.79 -4.23 17.26
N GLY A 155 9.88 -4.47 18.00
CA GLY A 155 11.20 -4.67 17.42
C GLY A 155 11.87 -3.40 16.89
N ASN A 156 11.38 -2.21 17.24
CA ASN A 156 12.03 -0.97 16.85
C ASN A 156 13.26 -0.66 17.72
N THR A 157 14.45 -0.67 17.12
CA THR A 157 15.72 -0.30 17.73
C THR A 157 16.36 0.95 17.10
N ARG A 158 15.70 1.56 16.09
CA ARG A 158 16.18 2.75 15.37
C ARG A 158 15.75 4.04 16.11
N CYS A 159 16.37 5.17 15.74
CA CYS A 159 16.30 6.44 16.48
C CYS A 159 17.00 6.39 17.86
N SER A 160 18.29 6.04 17.85
CA SER A 160 19.23 6.17 18.98
C SER A 160 18.99 5.30 20.22
N GLY A 161 18.14 4.27 20.18
CA GLY A 161 18.07 3.28 21.26
C GLY A 161 17.66 3.82 22.65
N VAL A 162 17.10 5.04 22.74
CA VAL A 162 16.66 5.63 24.00
C VAL A 162 15.32 6.37 23.84
N THR A 163 14.29 5.83 24.49
CA THR A 163 13.10 6.54 25.03
C THR A 163 12.10 7.22 24.08
N SER A 164 12.36 7.34 22.78
CA SER A 164 11.34 7.76 21.81
C SER A 164 11.64 7.31 20.39
N SER A 165 10.89 6.31 19.89
CA SER A 165 10.73 6.13 18.44
C SER A 165 10.38 7.48 17.80
N CYS A 166 11.01 7.81 16.67
CA CYS A 166 10.65 9.00 15.87
C CYS A 166 9.17 8.93 15.41
N HIS A 167 8.59 7.72 15.34
CA HIS A 167 7.17 7.49 15.07
C HIS A 167 6.64 6.44 16.06
N LYS A 168 5.92 6.89 17.09
CA LYS A 168 5.37 5.99 18.13
C LYS A 168 4.12 5.25 17.65
N THR A 169 3.31 5.89 16.83
CA THR A 169 2.05 5.33 16.37
C THR A 169 1.59 5.96 15.06
N LEU A 170 0.88 5.19 14.24
CA LEU A 170 0.14 5.69 13.08
C LEU A 170 -1.24 6.23 13.48
N ALA A 171 -1.70 5.98 14.71
CA ALA A 171 -3.01 6.39 15.22
C ALA A 171 -3.08 7.86 15.68
N ALA A 172 -1.94 8.55 15.72
CA ALA A 172 -1.88 9.95 16.10
C ALA A 172 -2.15 10.86 14.89
N ALA A 173 -2.86 11.97 15.13
CA ALA A 173 -3.09 13.00 14.13
C ALA A 173 -1.75 13.56 13.61
N PRO A 174 -1.66 13.94 12.32
CA PRO A 174 -0.53 14.70 11.80
C PRO A 174 -0.30 15.99 12.61
N ASN A 175 0.87 16.12 13.22
CA ASN A 175 1.27 17.28 14.02
C ASN A 175 2.80 17.47 13.98
N GLY A 176 3.33 18.47 14.66
CA GLY A 176 4.79 18.71 14.69
C GLY A 176 5.62 17.54 15.26
N GLU A 177 5.05 16.72 16.15
CA GLU A 177 5.74 15.60 16.81
C GLU A 177 5.96 14.41 15.88
N ASN A 178 5.10 14.23 14.87
CA ASN A 178 5.25 13.21 13.82
C ASN A 178 5.56 13.82 12.45
N TYR A 179 6.19 15.01 12.42
CA TYR A 179 6.55 15.73 11.19
C TYR A 179 5.38 15.96 10.23
N TYR A 180 4.16 16.05 10.77
CA TYR A 180 2.91 16.17 10.03
C TYR A 180 2.61 14.94 9.14
N ARG A 181 3.04 13.75 9.59
CA ARG A 181 2.93 12.46 8.86
C ARG A 181 2.25 11.35 9.68
N GLY A 182 1.18 11.67 10.40
CA GLY A 182 0.31 10.67 11.05
C GLY A 182 -0.61 9.92 10.07
N GLY A 183 -1.29 8.88 10.54
CA GLY A 183 -2.26 8.11 9.77
C GLY A 183 -1.64 7.42 8.55
N CYS A 184 -2.38 7.40 7.43
CA CYS A 184 -1.94 6.79 6.17
C CYS A 184 -0.61 7.37 5.66
N ARG A 185 -0.30 8.65 5.97
CA ARG A 185 0.92 9.33 5.52
C ARG A 185 2.18 8.91 6.27
N GLY A 186 2.04 8.13 7.35
CA GLY A 186 3.18 7.51 8.02
C GLY A 186 3.79 6.38 7.19
N CYS A 187 3.00 5.74 6.32
CA CYS A 187 3.48 4.75 5.35
C CYS A 187 3.54 5.34 3.93
N HIS A 188 2.49 6.04 3.50
CA HIS A 188 2.41 6.64 2.17
C HIS A 188 2.94 8.09 2.19
N TYR A 189 4.27 8.24 2.19
CA TYR A 189 4.93 9.51 2.50
C TYR A 189 4.71 10.59 1.42
N ASN A 190 4.84 10.23 0.14
CA ASN A 190 4.69 11.15 -1.00
C ASN A 190 3.54 10.68 -1.92
N VAL A 191 2.33 11.19 -1.69
CA VAL A 191 1.10 10.84 -2.44
C VAL A 191 0.58 11.97 -3.33
N TYR A 192 1.43 12.93 -3.71
CA TYR A 192 1.00 14.05 -4.57
C TYR A 192 0.37 13.50 -5.86
N HIS A 193 -0.90 13.82 -6.10
CA HIS A 193 -1.71 13.39 -7.25
C HIS A 193 -1.61 11.89 -7.61
N HIS A 194 -1.36 11.00 -6.63
CA HIS A 194 -1.06 9.59 -6.88
C HIS A 194 -0.04 9.42 -8.03
N GLU A 195 1.01 10.27 -8.03
CA GLU A 195 2.07 10.31 -9.03
C GLU A 195 2.76 8.95 -9.16
N ASP A 196 2.93 8.51 -10.41
CA ASP A 196 3.68 7.30 -10.75
C ASP A 196 5.17 7.65 -10.83
N ASN A 197 5.83 7.70 -9.68
CA ASN A 197 7.28 7.92 -9.58
C ASN A 197 8.07 6.60 -9.68
N ASP A 198 7.53 5.60 -10.38
CA ASP A 198 8.05 4.24 -10.46
C ASP A 198 8.18 3.52 -9.10
N HIS A 199 7.61 4.07 -8.02
CA HIS A 199 7.61 3.46 -6.70
C HIS A 199 6.35 2.60 -6.51
N TYR A 200 6.53 1.40 -5.97
CA TYR A 200 5.42 0.51 -5.69
C TYR A 200 4.50 1.11 -4.62
N ARG A 201 3.24 1.45 -4.99
CA ARG A 201 2.15 1.89 -4.09
C ARG A 201 2.51 3.07 -3.17
N PHE A 202 3.29 4.03 -3.65
CA PHE A 202 3.74 5.21 -2.88
C PHE A 202 4.51 4.84 -1.60
N LEU A 203 5.19 3.69 -1.60
CA LEU A 203 5.97 3.19 -0.47
C LEU A 203 7.41 3.70 -0.56
N ASN A 204 7.60 4.92 -0.09
CA ASN A 204 8.90 5.57 0.01
C ASN A 204 9.22 5.95 1.45
N SER A 205 10.50 6.04 1.79
CA SER A 205 10.92 6.52 3.12
C SER A 205 11.17 8.03 3.13
N HIS A 206 11.50 8.55 4.30
CA HIS A 206 11.94 9.94 4.47
C HIS A 206 13.24 10.27 3.73
N ASP A 207 14.03 9.24 3.38
CA ASP A 207 15.27 9.35 2.59
C ASP A 207 15.03 9.14 1.08
N GLU A 208 13.79 9.32 0.61
CA GLU A 208 13.45 9.21 -0.82
C GLU A 208 14.30 10.11 -1.72
N PRO A 209 14.64 11.37 -1.37
CA PRO A 209 15.53 12.19 -2.18
C PRO A 209 16.92 11.56 -2.37
N GLN A 210 17.27 10.55 -1.57
CA GLN A 210 18.50 9.77 -1.66
C GLN A 210 18.28 8.35 -2.22
N GLY A 211 17.10 8.04 -2.75
CA GLY A 211 16.76 6.81 -3.47
C GLY A 211 16.14 5.70 -2.63
N ALA A 212 15.47 5.99 -1.50
CA ALA A 212 14.89 4.97 -0.63
C ALA A 212 13.38 4.75 -0.87
N TYR A 213 13.05 3.74 -1.68
CA TYR A 213 11.67 3.37 -2.06
C TYR A 213 11.54 1.88 -2.36
N VAL A 214 10.31 1.36 -2.33
CA VAL A 214 10.00 -0.03 -2.72
C VAL A 214 9.79 -0.12 -4.22
N THR A 215 10.31 -1.18 -4.83
CA THR A 215 10.02 -1.55 -6.22
C THR A 215 9.11 -2.78 -6.29
N GLY A 216 8.41 -2.93 -7.40
CA GLY A 216 7.48 -4.02 -7.63
C GLY A 216 6.59 -3.72 -8.84
N ILE A 217 5.78 -4.68 -9.24
CA ILE A 217 4.80 -4.53 -10.32
C ILE A 217 3.43 -4.70 -9.70
N GLU A 218 2.62 -3.66 -9.80
CA GLU A 218 1.25 -3.65 -9.29
C GLU A 218 0.30 -4.24 -10.34
N HIS A 219 -0.52 -5.20 -9.92
CA HIS A 219 -1.61 -5.70 -10.76
C HIS A 219 -2.75 -4.68 -10.82
N GLU A 220 -3.42 -4.54 -11.96
CA GLU A 220 -4.50 -3.56 -12.15
C GLU A 220 -5.70 -3.75 -11.20
N ALA A 221 -5.88 -4.98 -10.73
CA ALA A 221 -6.93 -5.34 -9.78
C ALA A 221 -6.46 -5.29 -8.32
N TRP A 222 -5.20 -4.96 -8.05
CA TRP A 222 -4.61 -4.98 -6.72
C TRP A 222 -4.71 -6.33 -5.99
N GLU A 223 -4.61 -7.45 -6.73
CA GLU A 223 -4.90 -8.82 -6.26
C GLU A 223 -6.31 -8.97 -5.66
N HIS A 224 -7.29 -8.30 -6.25
CA HIS A 224 -8.69 -8.56 -5.91
C HIS A 224 -9.02 -10.03 -6.19
N PRO A 225 -9.62 -10.79 -5.24
CA PRO A 225 -9.77 -12.25 -5.35
C PRO A 225 -10.56 -12.76 -6.58
N ASP A 226 -11.34 -11.90 -7.24
CA ASP A 226 -12.03 -12.28 -8.49
C ASP A 226 -11.13 -12.23 -9.73
N GLN A 227 -9.93 -11.65 -9.62
CA GLN A 227 -8.99 -11.41 -10.72
C GLN A 227 -7.59 -11.87 -10.32
N THR A 228 -7.53 -13.11 -9.81
CA THR A 228 -6.29 -13.74 -9.39
C THR A 228 -6.04 -15.03 -10.13
N SER A 229 -4.87 -15.10 -10.73
CA SER A 229 -4.27 -16.31 -11.29
C SER A 229 -2.77 -16.29 -11.03
N VAL A 230 -2.07 -17.37 -11.39
CA VAL A 230 -0.60 -17.45 -11.24
C VAL A 230 0.16 -16.36 -12.01
N SER A 231 -0.50 -15.66 -12.96
CA SER A 231 0.06 -14.53 -13.70
C SER A 231 -0.59 -13.18 -13.37
N GLU A 232 -1.71 -13.19 -12.64
CA GLU A 232 -2.51 -12.00 -12.34
C GLU A 232 -2.43 -11.70 -10.84
N HIS A 233 -1.25 -11.25 -10.40
CA HIS A 233 -0.99 -10.87 -9.03
C HIS A 233 0.06 -9.76 -8.96
N ASN A 234 0.30 -9.21 -7.76
CA ASN A 234 1.36 -8.23 -7.57
C ASN A 234 2.71 -8.93 -7.54
N PHE A 235 3.73 -8.34 -8.16
CA PHE A 235 5.09 -8.84 -8.06
C PHE A 235 5.89 -7.94 -7.14
N TYR A 236 6.30 -8.49 -6.00
CA TYR A 236 7.03 -7.75 -4.97
C TYR A 236 8.54 -7.86 -5.19
N LYS A 237 9.28 -6.75 -5.07
CA LYS A 237 10.74 -6.81 -4.97
C LYS A 237 11.15 -7.45 -3.64
N GLY A 238 11.95 -8.51 -3.76
CA GLY A 238 12.67 -9.14 -2.68
C GLY A 238 14.15 -8.80 -2.73
N TYR A 239 14.87 -9.16 -1.67
CA TYR A 239 16.31 -9.06 -1.60
C TYR A 239 16.85 -10.27 -0.85
N ASP A 240 17.85 -10.96 -1.39
CA ASP A 240 18.48 -12.06 -0.67
C ASP A 240 19.62 -11.53 0.19
N LYS A 241 19.34 -11.37 1.49
CA LYS A 241 20.31 -10.82 2.44
C LYS A 241 21.48 -11.75 2.74
N THR A 242 21.43 -13.03 2.34
CA THR A 242 22.55 -13.96 2.50
C THR A 242 23.71 -13.65 1.56
N THR A 243 23.45 -12.87 0.50
CA THR A 243 24.44 -12.50 -0.52
C THR A 243 25.29 -11.28 -0.15
N VAL A 244 25.02 -10.62 0.98
CA VAL A 244 25.72 -9.41 1.42
C VAL A 244 27.08 -9.75 2.04
N PRO A 245 28.22 -9.42 1.39
CA PRO A 245 29.54 -9.73 1.94
C PRO A 245 29.85 -8.89 3.19
N GLY A 246 30.41 -9.50 4.23
CA GLY A 246 30.95 -8.79 5.40
C GLY A 246 29.95 -8.38 6.49
N LYS A 247 28.67 -8.75 6.38
CA LYS A 247 27.70 -8.63 7.47
C LYS A 247 27.44 -9.99 8.10
N GLY A 248 28.29 -10.37 9.06
CA GLY A 248 28.04 -11.55 9.89
C GLY A 248 26.68 -11.45 10.55
N GLN A 249 25.84 -12.47 10.34
CA GLN A 249 24.74 -13.05 11.14
C GLN A 249 23.96 -12.24 12.22
N GLY A 250 24.03 -10.90 12.28
CA GLY A 250 23.32 -10.14 13.32
C GLY A 250 23.25 -8.62 13.10
N GLY A 251 23.54 -8.13 11.89
CA GLY A 251 23.42 -6.71 11.55
C GLY A 251 22.17 -6.39 10.73
N ASP A 252 21.47 -5.32 11.09
CA ASP A 252 20.30 -4.69 10.45
C ASP A 252 20.64 -4.08 9.07
N GLY A 253 21.30 -4.89 8.25
CA GLY A 253 22.27 -4.42 7.28
C GLY A 253 21.72 -4.13 5.90
N VAL A 254 20.50 -4.57 5.64
CA VAL A 254 19.80 -4.35 4.38
C VAL A 254 18.96 -3.09 4.54
N VAL A 255 19.37 -2.02 3.86
CA VAL A 255 18.63 -0.76 3.87
C VAL A 255 17.78 -0.65 2.60
N LEU A 256 16.64 0.05 2.73
CA LEU A 256 15.71 0.25 1.61
C LEU A 256 16.37 0.86 0.39
N LYS A 257 17.28 1.82 0.59
CA LYS A 257 18.04 2.49 -0.48
C LYS A 257 18.81 1.55 -1.41
N THR A 258 19.25 0.39 -0.91
CA THR A 258 20.06 -0.55 -1.71
C THR A 258 19.25 -1.75 -2.16
N SER A 259 18.28 -2.17 -1.37
CA SER A 259 17.51 -3.39 -1.64
C SER A 259 16.24 -3.12 -2.44
N HIS A 260 15.62 -1.96 -2.22
CA HIS A 260 14.28 -1.62 -2.69
C HIS A 260 13.22 -2.70 -2.38
N SER A 261 13.48 -3.58 -1.40
CA SER A 261 12.61 -4.70 -1.07
C SER A 261 11.49 -4.27 -0.13
N ILE A 262 10.35 -4.93 -0.22
CA ILE A 262 9.23 -4.67 0.68
C ILE A 262 9.58 -4.98 2.15
N SER A 263 10.35 -6.04 2.41
CA SER A 263 10.73 -6.39 3.79
C SER A 263 11.69 -5.35 4.39
N SER A 264 12.61 -4.77 3.60
CA SER A 264 13.49 -3.70 4.08
C SER A 264 12.72 -2.40 4.40
N TYR A 265 11.59 -2.18 3.73
CA TYR A 265 10.66 -1.10 4.04
C TYR A 265 9.97 -1.37 5.40
N CYS A 266 9.46 -2.58 5.62
CA CYS A 266 8.93 -3.00 6.93
C CYS A 266 9.98 -2.86 8.05
N ALA A 267 11.24 -3.22 7.76
CA ALA A 267 12.37 -3.09 8.68
C ALA A 267 12.68 -1.64 9.09
N GLY A 268 12.19 -0.64 8.33
CA GLY A 268 12.28 0.76 8.71
C GLY A 268 11.72 1.03 10.10
N CYS A 269 10.65 0.33 10.49
CA CYS A 269 10.03 0.40 11.82
C CYS A 269 10.23 -0.88 12.65
N HIS A 270 10.27 -2.05 12.01
CA HIS A 270 10.34 -3.37 12.66
C HIS A 270 11.72 -4.04 12.53
N ASN A 271 12.78 -3.24 12.61
CA ASN A 271 14.16 -3.64 12.29
C ASN A 271 14.66 -4.90 13.03
N ALA A 272 14.36 -5.07 14.32
CA ALA A 272 14.79 -6.27 15.04
C ALA A 272 14.21 -7.55 14.44
N PHE A 273 13.04 -7.50 13.79
CA PHE A 273 12.45 -8.68 13.14
C PHE A 273 13.04 -8.98 11.76
N HIS A 274 13.75 -8.03 11.15
CA HIS A 274 14.40 -8.23 9.85
C HIS A 274 15.83 -8.79 9.95
N ASN A 275 16.38 -8.84 11.17
CA ASN A 275 17.72 -9.34 11.42
C ASN A 275 17.86 -10.87 11.23
N ASN A 276 19.06 -11.40 11.42
CA ASN A 276 19.38 -12.82 11.23
C ASN A 276 19.59 -13.60 12.53
N ASP A 277 19.29 -12.99 13.67
CA ASP A 277 19.61 -13.59 14.96
C ASP A 277 18.79 -14.87 15.14
N GLY A 278 19.51 -15.99 15.29
CA GLY A 278 18.91 -17.31 15.47
C GLY A 278 18.35 -17.96 14.20
N THR A 279 18.64 -17.39 13.02
CA THR A 279 18.35 -18.05 11.73
C THR A 279 19.36 -19.17 11.49
N GLY A 280 18.88 -20.40 11.27
CA GLY A 280 19.73 -21.56 11.00
C GLY A 280 20.40 -22.18 12.24
N THR A 281 20.04 -21.73 13.44
CA THR A 281 20.39 -22.41 14.70
C THR A 281 19.36 -23.50 15.04
N SER A 282 19.72 -24.46 15.90
CA SER A 282 18.81 -25.57 16.30
C SER A 282 17.54 -25.11 17.03
N VAL A 283 17.56 -23.89 17.57
CA VAL A 283 16.40 -23.15 18.06
C VAL A 283 16.22 -21.95 17.16
N TRP A 284 15.15 -21.92 16.36
CA TRP A 284 14.84 -20.73 15.56
C TRP A 284 14.33 -19.66 16.50
N LEU A 285 15.03 -18.53 16.58
CA LEU A 285 14.55 -17.38 17.36
C LEU A 285 13.50 -16.57 16.58
N ARG A 286 13.46 -16.70 15.25
CA ARG A 286 12.55 -16.02 14.34
C ARG A 286 12.48 -16.72 12.98
N HIS A 287 11.39 -16.54 12.25
CA HIS A 287 11.30 -17.00 10.86
C HIS A 287 12.16 -16.07 9.96
N PRO A 288 12.97 -16.61 9.04
CA PRO A 288 13.73 -15.82 8.08
C PRO A 288 12.84 -15.01 7.14
N THR A 289 13.33 -13.84 6.77
CA THR A 289 12.72 -12.93 5.80
C THR A 289 13.83 -12.36 4.91
N ASP A 290 13.53 -11.97 3.67
CA ASP A 290 14.53 -11.54 2.69
C ASP A 290 15.62 -12.61 2.48
N ILE A 291 15.21 -13.87 2.35
CA ILE A 291 16.07 -15.00 1.98
C ILE A 291 15.49 -15.72 0.78
N ALA A 292 16.35 -16.35 -0.02
CA ALA A 292 15.91 -17.23 -1.09
C ALA A 292 15.08 -18.40 -0.54
N LEU A 293 13.91 -18.63 -1.13
CA LEU A 293 13.10 -19.84 -0.89
C LEU A 293 13.92 -21.02 -1.42
N PRO A 294 14.35 -21.97 -0.56
CA PRO A 294 15.22 -23.05 -1.00
C PRO A 294 14.58 -23.86 -2.14
N THR A 295 15.42 -24.37 -3.05
CA THR A 295 14.98 -25.17 -4.21
C THR A 295 15.13 -26.68 -3.98
N THR A 296 15.48 -27.07 -2.75
CA THR A 296 15.75 -28.45 -2.33
C THR A 296 15.04 -28.76 -1.01
N GLY A 297 14.96 -30.04 -0.64
CA GLY A 297 14.25 -30.47 0.57
C GLY A 297 12.75 -30.28 0.47
N GLU A 298 12.10 -29.98 1.59
CA GLU A 298 10.64 -29.73 1.68
C GLU A 298 10.19 -28.62 0.72
N TYR A 299 10.98 -27.54 0.60
CA TYR A 299 10.63 -26.37 -0.22
C TYR A 299 10.65 -26.63 -1.74
N ALA A 300 11.21 -27.74 -2.20
CA ALA A 300 11.36 -28.05 -3.62
C ALA A 300 10.02 -28.32 -4.32
N GLN A 301 9.01 -28.76 -3.57
CA GLN A 301 7.69 -29.07 -4.11
C GLN A 301 6.91 -27.80 -4.46
N TYR A 302 7.18 -26.69 -3.78
CA TYR A 302 6.56 -25.41 -4.11
C TYR A 302 7.36 -24.67 -5.20
N ASN A 303 6.70 -24.47 -6.35
CA ASN A 303 7.21 -23.66 -7.44
C ASN A 303 6.32 -22.42 -7.69
N PRO A 304 6.60 -21.28 -7.04
CA PRO A 304 5.80 -20.07 -7.19
C PRO A 304 5.78 -19.48 -8.62
N VAL A 305 6.62 -19.94 -9.55
CA VAL A 305 6.54 -19.50 -10.96
C VAL A 305 5.35 -20.14 -11.69
N THR A 306 4.99 -21.37 -11.31
CA THR A 306 3.93 -22.15 -11.98
C THR A 306 2.70 -22.38 -11.12
N SER A 307 2.82 -22.20 -9.80
CA SER A 307 1.77 -22.46 -8.83
C SER A 307 1.82 -21.41 -7.71
N TYR A 308 1.82 -20.13 -8.06
CA TYR A 308 1.86 -19.04 -7.09
C TYR A 308 0.64 -19.07 -6.15
N GLU A 309 0.87 -19.05 -4.85
CA GLU A 309 -0.18 -18.99 -3.83
C GLU A 309 -0.28 -17.57 -3.24
N ILE A 310 -1.42 -16.91 -3.45
CA ILE A 310 -1.63 -15.50 -3.08
C ILE A 310 -1.88 -15.33 -1.58
N GLN A 311 -2.37 -16.38 -0.90
CA GLN A 311 -2.44 -16.38 0.55
C GLN A 311 -1.07 -16.63 1.20
N SER A 312 -0.07 -17.09 0.45
CA SER A 312 1.32 -17.28 0.91
C SER A 312 2.32 -16.72 -0.13
N PRO A 313 2.26 -15.40 -0.43
CA PRO A 313 2.96 -14.84 -1.57
C PRO A 313 4.47 -14.82 -1.34
N VAL A 314 5.24 -14.95 -2.42
CA VAL A 314 6.68 -14.71 -2.41
C VAL A 314 7.02 -13.42 -3.17
N ALA A 315 8.17 -12.85 -2.84
CA ALA A 315 8.80 -11.78 -3.59
C ALA A 315 9.82 -12.35 -4.60
N TRP A 316 10.40 -11.48 -5.43
CA TRP A 316 11.35 -11.84 -6.48
C TRP A 316 12.56 -10.92 -6.47
N ILE A 317 13.75 -11.45 -6.74
CA ILE A 317 14.94 -10.60 -6.99
C ILE A 317 14.68 -9.71 -8.21
N ASP A 318 14.23 -10.25 -9.34
CA ASP A 318 13.69 -9.46 -10.45
C ASP A 318 12.18 -9.70 -10.64
N PRO A 319 11.32 -8.78 -10.15
CA PRO A 319 9.88 -8.85 -10.35
C PRO A 319 9.44 -8.85 -11.81
N SER A 320 10.26 -8.30 -12.73
CA SER A 320 9.92 -8.23 -14.15
C SER A 320 10.16 -9.55 -14.90
N THR A 321 11.03 -10.39 -14.36
CA THR A 321 11.38 -11.70 -14.92
C THR A 321 11.45 -12.76 -13.81
N PRO A 322 10.33 -13.16 -13.19
CA PRO A 322 10.32 -14.10 -12.08
C PRO A 322 10.99 -15.44 -12.42
N GLN A 323 11.95 -15.86 -11.58
CA GLN A 323 12.61 -17.16 -11.68
C GLN A 323 12.53 -17.89 -10.35
N ARG A 324 12.39 -19.23 -10.37
CA ARG A 324 12.22 -20.03 -9.14
C ARG A 324 13.38 -19.85 -8.16
N GLN A 325 14.61 -19.74 -8.67
CA GLN A 325 15.82 -19.55 -7.86
C GLN A 325 15.90 -18.15 -7.24
N GLU A 326 15.09 -17.22 -7.72
CA GLU A 326 15.02 -15.84 -7.26
C GLU A 326 13.78 -15.56 -6.39
N ALA A 327 12.98 -16.59 -6.10
CA ALA A 327 11.86 -16.47 -5.17
C ALA A 327 12.38 -16.16 -3.76
N ILE A 328 11.86 -15.11 -3.14
CA ILE A 328 12.27 -14.61 -1.82
C ILE A 328 11.10 -14.74 -0.85
N VAL A 329 11.35 -15.35 0.32
CA VAL A 329 10.42 -15.29 1.44
C VAL A 329 10.49 -13.90 2.04
N MET A 330 9.37 -13.20 2.11
CA MET A 330 9.28 -11.80 2.59
C MET A 330 8.40 -11.69 3.83
N CYS A 331 8.41 -10.53 4.50
CA CYS A 331 7.50 -10.31 5.65
C CYS A 331 6.03 -10.52 5.26
N LEU A 332 5.64 -10.12 4.04
CA LEU A 332 4.27 -10.24 3.56
C LEU A 332 3.91 -11.65 3.08
N SER A 333 4.83 -12.63 3.14
CA SER A 333 4.51 -14.03 2.86
C SER A 333 3.52 -14.60 3.86
N CYS A 334 3.51 -14.08 5.10
CA CYS A 334 2.56 -14.49 6.14
C CYS A 334 1.64 -13.35 6.58
N HIS A 335 2.11 -12.09 6.50
CA HIS A 335 1.36 -10.94 7.01
C HIS A 335 0.66 -10.14 5.91
N ARG A 336 -0.47 -9.52 6.26
CA ARG A 336 -1.07 -8.40 5.51
C ARG A 336 -0.56 -7.06 6.06
N VAL A 337 -0.66 -6.00 5.26
CA VAL A 337 -0.08 -4.70 5.61
C VAL A 337 -1.04 -3.81 6.39
N HIS A 338 -2.32 -3.75 6.01
CA HIS A 338 -3.30 -2.90 6.68
C HIS A 338 -3.93 -3.60 7.89
N GLY A 339 -4.53 -4.76 7.64
CA GLY A 339 -5.28 -5.53 8.62
C GLY A 339 -5.81 -6.83 8.03
N SER A 340 -6.08 -7.80 8.88
CA SER A 340 -6.62 -9.11 8.49
C SER A 340 -7.75 -9.53 9.42
N GLU A 341 -8.50 -10.56 9.04
CA GLU A 341 -9.47 -11.18 9.95
C GLU A 341 -8.82 -12.04 11.05
N HIS A 342 -7.50 -12.27 10.96
CA HIS A 342 -6.71 -13.09 11.87
C HIS A 342 -5.81 -12.24 12.78
N ALA A 343 -5.48 -12.80 13.95
CA ALA A 343 -4.56 -12.16 14.89
C ALA A 343 -3.15 -12.07 14.29
N ASP A 344 -2.35 -11.14 14.80
CA ASP A 344 -0.99 -10.85 14.36
C ASP A 344 -0.91 -10.46 12.87
N ILE A 345 -2.03 -10.00 12.32
CA ILE A 345 -2.18 -9.54 10.93
C ILE A 345 -1.83 -10.65 9.92
N LEU A 346 -2.09 -11.91 10.27
CA LEU A 346 -1.76 -13.06 9.43
C LEU A 346 -2.76 -13.23 8.27
N ARG A 347 -2.29 -13.82 7.17
CA ARG A 347 -3.13 -14.14 6.00
C ARG A 347 -4.09 -15.31 6.25
N TRP A 348 -3.83 -16.10 7.27
CA TRP A 348 -4.61 -17.29 7.64
C TRP A 348 -4.69 -17.45 9.16
N ASP A 349 -5.58 -18.34 9.61
CA ASP A 349 -5.68 -18.73 11.01
C ASP A 349 -4.53 -19.66 11.40
N TYR A 350 -3.53 -19.09 12.08
CA TYR A 350 -2.35 -19.84 12.51
C TYR A 350 -2.66 -20.95 13.52
N SER A 351 -3.77 -20.85 14.26
CA SER A 351 -4.14 -21.90 15.24
C SER A 351 -4.48 -23.24 14.57
N LYS A 352 -4.76 -23.22 13.26
CA LYS A 352 -5.01 -24.40 12.44
C LYS A 352 -3.74 -24.96 11.78
N MET A 353 -2.61 -24.26 11.86
CA MET A 353 -1.35 -24.68 11.27
C MET A 353 -0.62 -25.66 12.20
N ILE A 354 -1.23 -26.82 12.42
CA ILE A 354 -0.72 -27.85 13.34
C ILE A 354 0.17 -28.80 12.56
N ALA A 355 1.45 -28.86 12.93
CA ALA A 355 2.39 -29.74 12.24
C ALA A 355 2.04 -31.21 12.47
N ALA A 356 2.10 -32.01 11.41
CA ALA A 356 1.73 -33.43 11.35
C ALA A 356 0.25 -33.75 11.62
N ASP A 357 -0.61 -32.73 11.65
CA ASP A 357 -2.07 -32.86 11.77
C ASP A 357 -2.74 -31.62 11.17
N ALA A 358 -2.41 -31.30 9.91
CA ALA A 358 -2.89 -30.07 9.30
C ALA A 358 -4.41 -30.06 9.06
N GLY A 359 -5.02 -31.24 8.88
CA GLY A 359 -6.45 -31.35 8.57
C GLY A 359 -6.83 -30.46 7.39
N ASP A 360 -7.85 -29.60 7.56
CA ASP A 360 -8.30 -28.67 6.51
C ASP A 360 -7.26 -27.60 6.11
N ALA A 361 -6.15 -27.47 6.85
CA ALA A 361 -5.05 -26.55 6.54
C ALA A 361 -3.96 -27.16 5.63
N GLU A 362 -4.04 -28.46 5.28
CA GLU A 362 -3.06 -29.15 4.42
C GLU A 362 -2.78 -28.37 3.13
N GLY A 363 -1.50 -28.17 2.80
CA GLY A 363 -1.08 -27.40 1.62
C GLY A 363 -1.43 -25.90 1.64
N THR A 364 -1.92 -25.34 2.75
CA THR A 364 -2.26 -23.91 2.87
C THR A 364 -1.34 -23.17 3.84
N GLY A 365 -1.38 -21.83 3.83
CA GLY A 365 -0.62 -21.01 4.77
C GLY A 365 0.87 -21.31 4.75
N CYS A 366 1.46 -21.63 5.91
CA CYS A 366 2.88 -21.97 5.98
C CYS A 366 3.22 -23.32 5.32
N PHE A 367 2.27 -24.25 5.21
CA PHE A 367 2.49 -25.57 4.61
C PHE A 367 2.70 -25.51 3.10
N VAL A 368 2.29 -24.41 2.45
CA VAL A 368 2.64 -24.12 1.04
C VAL A 368 4.15 -24.23 0.82
N CYS A 369 4.96 -23.68 1.74
CA CYS A 369 6.42 -23.77 1.66
C CYS A 369 6.98 -24.97 2.42
N HIS A 370 6.29 -25.41 3.49
CA HIS A 370 6.70 -26.48 4.38
C HIS A 370 5.91 -27.77 4.11
N THR A 371 6.07 -28.32 2.91
CA THR A 371 5.21 -29.37 2.35
C THR A 371 5.40 -30.77 2.94
N THR A 372 6.20 -30.90 3.99
CA THR A 372 6.41 -32.16 4.74
C THR A 372 6.15 -31.96 6.23
N LYS A 373 5.36 -30.93 6.56
CA LYS A 373 5.02 -30.56 7.93
C LYS A 373 3.53 -30.65 8.16
N ASP A 374 2.74 -30.91 7.14
CA ASP A 374 1.29 -31.05 7.17
C ASP A 374 0.81 -32.49 7.39
N ASP A 375 1.69 -33.48 7.30
CA ASP A 375 1.41 -34.93 7.32
C ASP A 375 1.87 -35.73 8.55
#